data_AF-A0A369HGT3-F1
#
_entry.id   AF-A0A369HGT3-F1
#
_cell.length_a   1.000
_cell.length_b   1.000
_cell.length_c   1.000
_cell.angle_alpha   90.00
_cell.angle_beta   90.00
_cell.angle_gamma   90.00
#
_symmetry.space_group_name_H-M   'P 1'
#
loop_
_entity.id
_entity.type
_entity.pdbx_description
1 polymer ?
#
loop_
_entity_poly.entity_id
_entity_poly.type
_entity_poly.pdbx_seq_one_letter_code
_entity_poly.pdbx_strand_id
1 'polypeptide(L)'
;MGFDYWLVGIWSYPEDAVVGLTLFSVPIEEIFFFVVQTYNTGILYVMLTKQLVLPVYLGKDQSRLVRMGGIMVLCALFLVAVVGISYGGRFTYMSLILAWVTPFLTLQWAICSQFFMALPCLRLLVAVGIPSSYLCLVDSLALRRGTWVIEEGTQFGYKVLGILEVEEAVFFFATNLMIVFGLATIDYYIALEEYQMASSRGPGRQFPSLGRLLLRYGERPELDLGFIEGLAGAVESVSCKSQSMYMGSAMFQAALRIDLIMLYNFCRLLDDTVDEALDAVDARRTINICRQTLRNRFNGLDRAADDEQKDGVSLALRSAMALLPISRLSMEPLDSLLLGFETDLDFSETRIDGAWPMVTEKDLETYASRVAGTVATSLLTLSLQHHSVNGGGHDSKRLERIMTAGAEMGKALQYINMARDVQDDASIGRVYIPSTWLREEGLQPMDVVARPDDARVTKLKYRLLERAGDMYRASEAVMEELPDEVRGPVRTVVESYMAIGEMVRERDSSGSCRREGKLKLPWWRRLVVARRAMRKG
;
A
#
# COMPACT_ATOMS: atom_id res chain seq x y z
N MET A 1 -46.50 10.64 4.13
CA MET A 1 -46.93 9.29 3.71
C MET A 1 -45.68 8.43 3.74
N GLY A 2 -45.62 7.46 4.65
CA GLY A 2 -44.44 6.64 4.89
C GLY A 2 -44.14 5.69 3.73
N PHE A 3 -42.89 5.24 3.67
CA PHE A 3 -42.37 4.21 2.76
C PHE A 3 -43.28 2.95 2.73
N ASP A 4 -43.96 2.68 3.84
CA ASP A 4 -44.87 1.55 4.10
C ASP A 4 -46.03 1.39 3.11
N TYR A 5 -46.54 2.45 2.48
CA TYR A 5 -47.67 2.31 1.55
C TYR A 5 -47.27 1.74 0.17
N TRP A 6 -45.97 1.68 -0.15
CA TRP A 6 -45.47 1.28 -1.47
C TRP A 6 -44.91 -0.14 -1.52
N LEU A 7 -44.62 -0.78 -0.38
CA LEU A 7 -44.04 -2.13 -0.31
C LEU A 7 -45.04 -3.21 0.15
N VAL A 8 -46.17 -2.81 0.75
CA VAL A 8 -47.23 -3.74 1.14
C VAL A 8 -47.86 -4.34 -0.12
N GLY A 9 -47.78 -5.67 -0.26
CA GLY A 9 -48.34 -6.41 -1.40
C GLY A 9 -47.36 -6.71 -2.53
N ILE A 10 -46.04 -6.60 -2.30
CA ILE A 10 -45.05 -7.09 -3.28
C ILE A 10 -44.57 -8.49 -2.92
N TRP A 11 -44.40 -8.81 -1.64
CA TRP A 11 -43.93 -10.14 -1.22
C TRP A 11 -44.50 -10.56 0.13
N SER A 12 -44.53 -11.87 0.38
CA SER A 12 -45.06 -12.49 1.60
C SER A 12 -44.15 -13.61 2.12
N TYR A 13 -44.18 -13.82 3.44
CA TYR A 13 -43.41 -14.84 4.13
C TYR A 13 -44.36 -15.86 4.80
N PRO A 14 -44.05 -17.16 4.76
CA PRO A 14 -44.69 -18.15 5.61
C PRO A 14 -44.50 -17.82 7.10
N GLU A 15 -45.51 -18.10 7.94
CA GLU A 15 -45.45 -17.82 9.38
C GLU A 15 -44.32 -18.56 10.11
N ASP A 16 -43.86 -19.69 9.57
CA ASP A 16 -42.75 -20.50 10.09
C ASP A 16 -41.36 -20.04 9.60
N ALA A 17 -41.31 -19.12 8.63
CA ALA A 17 -40.06 -18.63 8.04
C ALA A 17 -39.48 -17.39 8.75
N VAL A 18 -40.28 -16.71 9.57
CA VAL A 18 -39.90 -15.48 10.29
C VAL A 18 -40.09 -15.63 11.79
N VAL A 19 -39.24 -14.98 12.59
CA VAL A 19 -39.32 -15.00 14.07
C VAL A 19 -40.50 -14.15 14.59
N GLY A 20 -41.17 -13.40 13.70
CA GLY A 20 -42.37 -12.61 14.00
C GLY A 20 -42.11 -11.21 14.56
N LEU A 21 -40.84 -10.81 14.73
CA LEU A 21 -40.47 -9.44 15.06
C LEU A 21 -40.44 -8.58 13.81
N THR A 22 -41.19 -7.48 13.81
CA THR A 22 -41.26 -6.54 12.68
C THR A 22 -40.89 -5.14 13.12
N LEU A 23 -40.19 -4.40 12.25
CA LEU A 23 -40.00 -2.96 12.37
C LEU A 23 -40.67 -2.29 11.18
N PHE A 24 -41.63 -1.38 11.43
CA PHE A 24 -42.45 -0.75 10.37
C PHE A 24 -43.10 -1.77 9.41
N SER A 25 -43.59 -2.90 9.94
CA SER A 25 -44.20 -4.01 9.16
C SER A 25 -43.23 -4.83 8.30
N VAL A 26 -41.92 -4.55 8.34
CA VAL A 26 -40.88 -5.34 7.68
C VAL A 26 -40.28 -6.33 8.70
N PRO A 27 -40.15 -7.63 8.38
CA PRO A 27 -39.49 -8.60 9.24
C PRO A 27 -38.07 -8.16 9.61
N ILE A 28 -37.63 -8.44 10.85
CA ILE A 28 -36.28 -8.06 11.30
C ILE A 28 -35.18 -8.76 10.49
N GLU A 29 -35.48 -9.93 9.95
CA GLU A 29 -34.60 -10.71 9.07
C GLU A 29 -34.28 -9.94 7.78
N GLU A 30 -35.26 -9.25 7.20
CA GLU A 30 -35.08 -8.39 6.02
C GLU A 30 -34.22 -7.17 6.33
N ILE A 31 -34.37 -6.60 7.52
CA ILE A 31 -33.52 -5.49 7.95
C ILE A 31 -32.09 -5.98 8.17
N PHE A 32 -31.94 -7.17 8.76
CA PHE A 32 -30.65 -7.79 8.97
C PHE A 32 -29.96 -8.16 7.66
N PHE A 33 -30.71 -8.52 6.62
CA PHE A 33 -30.17 -8.74 5.27
C PHE A 33 -29.38 -7.53 4.77
N PHE A 34 -29.89 -6.29 4.94
CA PHE A 34 -29.14 -5.09 4.54
C PHE A 34 -27.81 -4.94 5.27
N VAL A 35 -27.74 -5.35 6.55
CA VAL A 35 -26.49 -5.36 7.34
C VAL A 35 -25.51 -6.37 6.78
N VAL A 36 -25.97 -7.61 6.51
CA VAL A 36 -25.14 -8.68 5.95
C VAL A 36 -24.63 -8.32 4.57
N GLN A 37 -25.50 -7.78 3.70
CA GLN A 37 -25.13 -7.31 2.38
C GLN A 37 -24.07 -6.21 2.46
N THR A 38 -24.31 -5.17 3.27
CA THR A 38 -23.37 -4.06 3.45
C THR A 38 -22.02 -4.55 3.97
N TYR A 39 -22.02 -5.47 4.94
CA TYR A 39 -20.81 -6.06 5.50
C TYR A 39 -20.02 -6.86 4.46
N ASN A 40 -20.68 -7.77 3.72
CA ASN A 40 -20.03 -8.61 2.73
C ASN A 40 -19.45 -7.80 1.57
N THR A 41 -20.25 -6.89 1.00
CA THR A 41 -19.83 -6.00 -0.08
C THR A 41 -18.73 -5.05 0.40
N GLY A 42 -18.85 -4.52 1.61
CA GLY A 42 -17.86 -3.63 2.21
C GLY A 42 -16.51 -4.31 2.46
N ILE A 43 -16.50 -5.53 3.00
CA ILE A 43 -15.25 -6.28 3.20
C ILE A 43 -14.57 -6.59 1.87
N LEU A 44 -15.32 -7.06 0.89
CA LEU A 44 -14.75 -7.36 -0.43
C LEU A 44 -14.19 -6.08 -1.07
N TYR A 45 -14.92 -4.97 -1.00
CA TYR A 45 -14.45 -3.67 -1.46
C TYR A 45 -13.12 -3.30 -0.79
N VAL A 46 -13.06 -3.31 0.55
CA VAL A 46 -11.85 -2.96 1.30
C VAL A 46 -10.69 -3.89 0.96
N MET A 47 -10.91 -5.20 0.81
CA MET A 47 -9.86 -6.13 0.39
C MET A 47 -9.28 -5.77 -0.99
N LEU A 48 -10.13 -5.35 -1.92
CA LEU A 48 -9.73 -4.98 -3.28
C LEU A 48 -9.08 -3.59 -3.34
N THR A 49 -9.45 -2.65 -2.46
CA THR A 49 -8.97 -1.26 -2.49
C THR A 49 -7.88 -0.94 -1.47
N LYS A 50 -7.66 -1.74 -0.41
CA LYS A 50 -6.68 -1.44 0.67
C LYS A 50 -5.26 -1.15 0.19
N GLN A 51 -4.85 -1.79 -0.91
CA GLN A 51 -3.51 -1.60 -1.49
C GLN A 51 -3.39 -0.30 -2.30
N LEU A 52 -4.50 0.35 -2.65
CA LEU A 52 -4.45 1.62 -3.37
C LEU A 52 -3.85 2.72 -2.50
N VAL A 53 -3.10 3.60 -3.13
CA VAL A 53 -2.67 4.87 -2.54
C VAL A 53 -3.64 5.91 -3.06
N LEU A 54 -4.67 6.21 -2.28
CA LEU A 54 -5.85 6.93 -2.75
C LEU A 54 -5.55 8.33 -3.33
N PRO A 55 -4.61 9.13 -2.78
CA PRO A 55 -4.32 10.47 -3.32
C PRO A 55 -3.86 10.51 -4.78
N VAL A 56 -3.29 9.42 -5.31
CA VAL A 56 -2.90 9.30 -6.73
C VAL A 56 -4.09 9.49 -7.68
N TYR A 57 -5.30 9.20 -7.20
CA TYR A 57 -6.52 9.26 -8.00
C TYR A 57 -7.24 10.61 -7.93
N LEU A 58 -6.70 11.61 -7.21
CA LEU A 58 -7.29 12.96 -7.10
C LEU A 58 -7.04 13.86 -8.32
N GLY A 59 -5.92 13.66 -9.03
CA GLY A 59 -5.41 14.58 -10.06
C GLY A 59 -5.89 14.32 -11.50
N LYS A 60 -6.72 13.30 -11.74
CA LYS A 60 -7.27 13.06 -13.08
C LYS A 60 -8.42 14.01 -13.35
N ASP A 61 -8.10 15.16 -13.95
CA ASP A 61 -9.08 16.18 -14.28
C ASP A 61 -10.07 15.64 -15.32
N GLN A 62 -11.37 15.64 -14.98
CA GLN A 62 -12.41 15.30 -15.95
C GLN A 62 -13.04 16.55 -16.50
N SER A 63 -13.42 16.46 -17.78
CA SER A 63 -14.33 17.43 -18.36
C SER A 63 -15.61 17.50 -17.54
N ARG A 64 -16.04 18.73 -17.22
CA ARG A 64 -17.34 19.03 -16.59
C ARG A 64 -18.50 18.33 -17.30
N LEU A 65 -18.33 18.01 -18.59
CA LEU A 65 -19.26 17.27 -19.44
C LEU A 65 -19.53 15.85 -18.94
N VAL A 66 -18.52 15.08 -18.51
CA VAL A 66 -18.73 13.70 -18.04
C VAL A 66 -19.55 13.69 -16.74
N ARG A 67 -19.20 14.58 -15.80
CA ARG A 67 -19.96 14.75 -14.56
C ARG A 67 -21.41 15.13 -14.85
N MET A 68 -21.63 16.18 -15.65
CA MET A 68 -22.98 16.64 -16.01
C MET A 68 -23.75 15.58 -16.79
N GLY A 69 -23.09 14.86 -17.70
CA GLY A 69 -23.67 13.75 -18.46
C GLY A 69 -24.21 12.66 -17.55
N GLY A 70 -23.42 12.19 -16.59
CA GLY A 70 -23.87 11.18 -15.62
C GLY A 70 -25.03 11.66 -14.76
N ILE A 71 -25.01 12.92 -14.29
CA ILE A 71 -26.15 13.51 -13.56
C ILE A 71 -27.41 13.52 -14.43
N MET A 72 -27.30 13.97 -15.69
CA MET A 72 -28.45 14.00 -16.61
C MET A 72 -29.02 12.61 -16.86
N VAL A 73 -28.17 11.60 -17.04
CA VAL A 73 -28.61 10.20 -17.23
C VAL A 73 -29.35 9.69 -16.00
N LEU A 74 -28.81 9.90 -14.79
CA LEU A 74 -29.44 9.44 -13.56
C LEU A 74 -30.76 10.19 -13.26
N CYS A 75 -30.82 11.49 -13.53
CA CYS A 75 -32.07 12.27 -13.44
C CYS A 75 -33.11 11.79 -14.47
N ALA A 76 -32.69 11.46 -15.70
CA ALA A 76 -33.61 10.91 -16.70
C ALA A 76 -34.15 9.54 -16.28
N LEU A 77 -33.31 8.67 -15.72
CA LEU A 77 -33.75 7.40 -15.15
C LEU A 77 -34.74 7.58 -13.99
N PHE A 78 -34.51 8.56 -13.12
CA PHE A 78 -35.46 8.91 -12.06
C PHE A 78 -36.82 9.36 -12.64
N LEU A 79 -36.82 10.20 -13.67
CA LEU A 79 -38.05 10.64 -14.33
C LEU A 79 -38.80 9.46 -14.97
N VAL A 80 -38.09 8.55 -15.64
CA VAL A 80 -38.68 7.32 -16.19
C VAL A 80 -39.30 6.47 -15.09
N ALA A 81 -38.63 6.36 -13.94
CA ALA A 81 -39.14 5.62 -12.78
C ALA A 81 -40.43 6.26 -12.22
N VAL A 82 -40.47 7.59 -12.07
CA VAL A 82 -41.68 8.30 -11.62
C VAL A 82 -42.85 8.09 -12.59
N VAL A 83 -42.57 8.15 -13.91
CA VAL A 83 -43.58 7.85 -14.94
C VAL A 83 -44.05 6.40 -14.83
N GLY A 84 -43.15 5.43 -14.65
CA GLY A 84 -43.50 4.02 -14.49
C GLY A 84 -44.36 3.75 -13.26
N ILE A 85 -44.10 4.42 -12.14
CA ILE A 85 -44.97 4.38 -10.94
C ILE A 85 -46.39 4.86 -11.28
N SER A 86 -46.53 5.93 -12.08
CA SER A 86 -47.84 6.47 -12.43
C SER A 86 -48.68 5.57 -13.36
N TYR A 87 -48.03 4.72 -14.16
CA TYR A 87 -48.72 3.73 -15.01
C TYR A 87 -49.19 2.49 -14.23
N GLY A 88 -48.51 2.14 -13.13
CA GLY A 88 -48.85 0.98 -12.29
C GLY A 88 -48.69 -0.37 -13.01
N GLY A 89 -49.24 -1.43 -12.41
CA GLY A 89 -49.17 -2.80 -12.93
C GLY A 89 -47.74 -3.34 -12.98
N ARG A 90 -47.38 -3.99 -14.09
CA ARG A 90 -46.07 -4.66 -14.28
C ARG A 90 -44.82 -3.79 -14.18
N PHE A 91 -44.96 -2.46 -14.22
CA PHE A 91 -43.83 -1.53 -14.13
C PHE A 91 -43.53 -1.09 -12.69
N THR A 92 -44.47 -1.36 -11.77
CA THR A 92 -44.48 -0.80 -10.42
C THR A 92 -43.22 -1.19 -9.68
N TYR A 93 -42.86 -2.48 -9.67
CA TYR A 93 -41.75 -2.94 -8.84
C TYR A 93 -40.40 -2.37 -9.29
N MET A 94 -40.06 -2.52 -10.58
CA MET A 94 -38.82 -1.95 -11.14
C MET A 94 -38.76 -0.42 -10.94
N SER A 95 -39.87 0.26 -11.14
CA SER A 95 -39.92 1.71 -11.07
C SER A 95 -39.76 2.22 -9.63
N LEU A 96 -40.26 1.50 -8.63
CA LEU A 96 -39.98 1.78 -7.22
C LEU A 96 -38.49 1.62 -6.90
N ILE A 97 -37.85 0.53 -7.36
CA ILE A 97 -36.40 0.32 -7.19
C ILE A 97 -35.61 1.49 -7.79
N LEU A 98 -35.89 1.84 -9.05
CA LEU A 98 -35.17 2.90 -9.75
C LEU A 98 -35.41 4.28 -9.12
N ALA A 99 -36.65 4.59 -8.72
CA ALA A 99 -36.99 5.86 -8.08
C ALA A 99 -36.30 6.01 -6.72
N TRP A 100 -36.11 4.91 -5.98
CA TRP A 100 -35.39 4.93 -4.72
C TRP A 100 -33.88 5.05 -4.89
N VAL A 101 -33.27 4.29 -5.81
CA VAL A 101 -31.81 4.22 -5.98
C VAL A 101 -31.23 5.48 -6.62
N THR A 102 -31.86 5.99 -7.68
CA THR A 102 -31.28 7.02 -8.55
C THR A 102 -30.97 8.35 -7.85
N PRO A 103 -31.76 8.86 -6.87
CA PRO A 103 -31.38 10.06 -6.12
C PRO A 103 -30.06 9.91 -5.36
N PHE A 104 -29.82 8.75 -4.72
CA PHE A 104 -28.57 8.49 -3.98
C PHE A 104 -27.38 8.38 -4.92
N LEU A 105 -27.52 7.62 -6.02
CA LEU A 105 -26.47 7.52 -7.03
C LEU A 105 -26.16 8.88 -7.67
N THR A 106 -27.18 9.72 -7.90
CA THR A 106 -26.99 11.07 -8.45
C THR A 106 -26.17 11.94 -7.51
N LEU A 107 -26.50 11.92 -6.22
CA LEU A 107 -25.75 12.66 -5.20
C LEU A 107 -24.30 12.18 -5.13
N GLN A 108 -24.07 10.87 -5.01
CA GLN A 108 -22.73 10.28 -4.95
C GLN A 108 -21.91 10.62 -6.21
N TRP A 109 -22.51 10.49 -7.41
CA TRP A 109 -21.86 10.83 -8.67
C TRP A 109 -21.52 12.32 -8.77
N ALA A 110 -22.42 13.20 -8.33
CA ALA A 110 -22.19 14.65 -8.33
C ALA A 110 -20.96 15.04 -7.48
N ILE A 111 -20.74 14.34 -6.37
CA ILE A 111 -19.64 14.57 -5.44
C ILE A 111 -18.32 14.02 -5.98
N CYS A 112 -18.28 12.72 -6.30
CA CYS A 112 -17.02 11.99 -6.48
C CYS A 112 -16.83 11.32 -7.84
N SER A 113 -17.61 11.67 -8.87
CA SER A 113 -17.50 11.10 -10.23
C SER A 113 -16.07 11.07 -10.79
N GLN A 114 -15.29 12.13 -10.54
CA GLN A 114 -13.90 12.22 -11.00
C GLN A 114 -13.04 11.13 -10.35
N PHE A 115 -13.15 10.96 -9.04
CA PHE A 115 -12.41 9.98 -8.27
C PHE A 115 -12.84 8.55 -8.61
N PHE A 116 -14.14 8.30 -8.70
CA PHE A 116 -14.70 7.00 -9.07
C PHE A 116 -14.15 6.48 -10.40
N MET A 117 -14.10 7.35 -11.41
CA MET A 117 -13.60 7.00 -12.74
C MET A 117 -12.08 6.89 -12.80
N ALA A 118 -11.36 7.51 -11.86
CA ALA A 118 -9.92 7.38 -11.74
C ALA A 118 -9.51 6.03 -11.13
N LEU A 119 -10.34 5.49 -10.22
CA LEU A 119 -10.11 4.19 -9.57
C LEU A 119 -10.12 3.02 -10.57
N PRO A 120 -9.46 1.90 -10.25
CA PRO A 120 -9.44 0.73 -11.13
C PRO A 120 -10.83 0.11 -11.30
N CYS A 121 -11.45 0.32 -12.46
CA CYS A 121 -12.82 -0.11 -12.76
C CYS A 121 -13.06 -1.61 -12.48
N LEU A 122 -12.10 -2.48 -12.81
CA LEU A 122 -12.22 -3.92 -12.54
C LEU A 122 -12.44 -4.22 -11.05
N ARG A 123 -11.81 -3.49 -10.13
CA ARG A 123 -11.97 -3.70 -8.68
C ARG A 123 -13.38 -3.33 -8.22
N LEU A 124 -13.91 -2.22 -8.76
CA LEU A 124 -15.26 -1.76 -8.46
C LEU A 124 -16.31 -2.71 -9.02
N LEU A 125 -16.13 -3.15 -10.27
CA LEU A 125 -17.00 -4.13 -10.92
C LEU A 125 -17.01 -5.46 -10.18
N VAL A 126 -15.86 -5.94 -9.69
CA VAL A 126 -15.79 -7.16 -8.89
C VAL A 126 -16.47 -6.98 -7.53
N ALA A 127 -16.29 -5.82 -6.88
CA ALA A 127 -16.93 -5.51 -5.60
C ALA A 127 -18.45 -5.44 -5.68
N VAL A 128 -19.03 -5.04 -6.83
CA VAL A 128 -20.47 -5.08 -7.07
C VAL A 128 -20.92 -6.45 -7.55
N GLY A 129 -20.24 -6.99 -8.58
CA GLY A 129 -20.68 -8.15 -9.32
C GLY A 129 -20.64 -9.46 -8.53
N ILE A 130 -19.61 -9.69 -7.71
CA ILE A 130 -19.51 -10.92 -6.91
C ILE A 130 -20.63 -10.98 -5.86
N PRO A 131 -20.82 -9.97 -4.99
CA PRO A 131 -21.90 -10.00 -4.01
C PRO A 131 -23.28 -10.04 -4.66
N SER A 132 -23.53 -9.31 -5.76
CA SER A 132 -24.82 -9.37 -6.45
C SER A 132 -25.10 -10.75 -7.03
N SER A 133 -24.10 -11.38 -7.66
CA SER A 133 -24.26 -12.74 -8.20
C SER A 133 -24.49 -13.77 -7.09
N TYR A 134 -23.80 -13.61 -5.96
CA TYR A 134 -23.98 -14.44 -4.78
C TYR A 134 -25.40 -14.32 -4.21
N LEU A 135 -25.92 -13.10 -4.06
CA LEU A 135 -27.27 -12.85 -3.57
C LEU A 135 -28.34 -13.40 -4.51
N CYS A 136 -28.20 -13.19 -5.83
CA CYS A 136 -29.08 -13.80 -6.82
C CYS A 136 -29.13 -15.34 -6.69
N LEU A 137 -28.00 -15.98 -6.42
CA LEU A 137 -27.92 -17.43 -6.25
C LEU A 137 -28.59 -17.89 -4.95
N VAL A 138 -28.30 -17.24 -3.82
CA VAL A 138 -28.89 -17.57 -2.52
C VAL A 138 -30.40 -17.38 -2.55
N ASP A 139 -30.86 -16.29 -3.15
CA ASP A 139 -32.29 -16.00 -3.22
C ASP A 139 -33.03 -16.95 -4.18
N SER A 140 -32.41 -17.31 -5.31
CA SER A 140 -32.93 -18.38 -6.17
C SER A 140 -33.08 -19.72 -5.42
N LEU A 141 -32.20 -20.02 -4.47
CA LEU A 141 -32.30 -21.23 -3.63
C LEU A 141 -33.40 -21.08 -2.58
N ALA A 142 -33.60 -19.88 -2.03
CA ALA A 142 -34.67 -19.59 -1.06
C ALA A 142 -36.06 -19.69 -1.73
N LEU A 143 -36.23 -19.15 -2.93
CA LEU A 143 -37.46 -19.28 -3.72
C LEU A 143 -37.78 -20.75 -4.05
N ARG A 144 -36.77 -21.55 -4.43
CA ARG A 144 -36.95 -23.01 -4.64
C ARG A 144 -37.44 -23.75 -3.41
N ARG A 145 -37.11 -23.26 -2.21
CA ARG A 145 -37.50 -23.86 -0.93
C ARG A 145 -38.85 -23.35 -0.43
N GLY A 146 -39.45 -22.36 -1.08
CA GLY A 146 -40.69 -21.73 -0.64
C GLY A 146 -40.52 -20.85 0.60
N THR A 147 -39.30 -20.37 0.85
CA THR A 147 -38.97 -19.57 2.04
C THR A 147 -39.68 -18.20 2.05
N TRP A 148 -40.01 -17.70 0.86
CA TRP A 148 -40.83 -16.50 0.64
C TRP A 148 -41.38 -16.50 -0.79
N VAL A 149 -42.43 -15.71 -1.05
CA VAL A 149 -43.16 -15.68 -2.33
C VAL A 149 -43.39 -14.23 -2.77
N ILE A 150 -43.25 -13.97 -4.07
CA ILE A 150 -43.51 -12.65 -4.67
C ILE A 150 -44.95 -12.61 -5.25
N GLU A 151 -45.67 -11.52 -5.00
CA GLU A 151 -47.07 -11.36 -5.46
C GLU A 151 -47.18 -11.19 -6.98
N GLU A 152 -48.11 -11.92 -7.59
CA GLU A 152 -48.33 -11.91 -9.04
C GLU A 152 -48.97 -10.58 -9.50
N GLY A 153 -48.43 -9.98 -10.57
CA GLY A 153 -49.06 -8.85 -11.29
C GLY A 153 -48.34 -7.49 -11.22
N THR A 154 -47.31 -7.35 -10.38
CA THR A 154 -46.51 -6.11 -10.24
C THR A 154 -45.16 -6.15 -10.97
N GLN A 155 -44.85 -7.28 -11.62
CA GLN A 155 -43.54 -7.61 -12.20
C GLN A 155 -43.58 -7.72 -13.72
N PHE A 156 -42.43 -7.58 -14.38
CA PHE A 156 -42.27 -7.74 -15.82
C PHE A 156 -42.46 -9.18 -16.29
N GLY A 157 -42.18 -10.17 -15.44
CA GLY A 157 -42.29 -11.60 -15.75
C GLY A 157 -41.07 -12.20 -16.47
N TYR A 158 -39.91 -11.55 -16.41
CA TYR A 158 -38.65 -12.11 -16.91
C TYR A 158 -37.84 -12.71 -15.77
N LYS A 159 -37.46 -13.99 -15.90
CA LYS A 159 -36.72 -14.71 -14.88
C LYS A 159 -35.23 -14.88 -15.21
N VAL A 160 -34.38 -14.47 -14.28
CA VAL A 160 -32.95 -14.77 -14.20
C VAL A 160 -32.76 -16.17 -13.60
N LEU A 161 -31.88 -16.98 -14.19
CA LEU A 161 -31.66 -18.39 -13.80
C LEU A 161 -32.95 -19.25 -13.80
N GLY A 162 -33.97 -18.81 -14.54
CA GLY A 162 -35.26 -19.48 -14.69
C GLY A 162 -36.20 -19.39 -13.48
N ILE A 163 -35.81 -18.69 -12.40
CA ILE A 163 -36.57 -18.69 -11.13
C ILE A 163 -36.66 -17.29 -10.52
N LEU A 164 -35.56 -16.55 -10.49
CA LEU A 164 -35.49 -15.23 -9.85
C LEU A 164 -36.02 -14.15 -10.78
N GLU A 165 -36.85 -13.24 -10.30
CA GLU A 165 -37.38 -12.15 -11.13
C GLU A 165 -36.28 -11.11 -11.45
N VAL A 166 -36.35 -10.49 -12.63
CA VAL A 166 -35.29 -9.57 -13.09
C VAL A 166 -35.16 -8.34 -12.18
N GLU A 167 -36.27 -7.93 -11.57
CA GLU A 167 -36.36 -6.86 -10.59
C GLU A 167 -35.48 -7.14 -9.37
N GLU A 168 -35.48 -8.37 -8.85
CA GLU A 168 -34.64 -8.77 -7.72
C GLU A 168 -33.15 -8.73 -8.07
N ALA A 169 -32.81 -9.22 -9.26
CA ALA A 169 -31.43 -9.13 -9.75
C ALA A 169 -30.98 -7.68 -9.89
N VAL A 170 -31.85 -6.79 -10.38
CA VAL A 170 -31.59 -5.34 -10.45
C VAL A 170 -31.51 -4.73 -9.06
N PHE A 171 -32.36 -5.13 -8.11
CA PHE A 171 -32.32 -4.68 -6.73
C PHE A 171 -30.97 -5.03 -6.08
N PHE A 172 -30.52 -6.28 -6.13
CA PHE A 172 -29.21 -6.69 -5.59
C PHE A 172 -28.04 -6.01 -6.28
N PHE A 173 -28.13 -5.78 -7.59
CA PHE A 173 -27.12 -5.02 -8.33
C PHE A 173 -27.07 -3.56 -7.88
N ALA A 174 -28.21 -2.88 -7.85
CA ALA A 174 -28.33 -1.46 -7.55
C ALA A 174 -27.97 -1.13 -6.09
N THR A 175 -28.36 -1.98 -5.14
CA THR A 175 -27.99 -1.83 -3.73
C THR A 175 -26.49 -2.02 -3.50
N ASN A 176 -25.86 -3.04 -4.10
CA ASN A 176 -24.41 -3.19 -4.04
C ASN A 176 -23.67 -2.06 -4.75
N LEU A 177 -24.22 -1.53 -5.84
CA LEU A 177 -23.70 -0.35 -6.51
C LEU A 177 -23.72 0.89 -5.58
N MET A 178 -24.82 1.13 -4.87
CA MET A 178 -24.93 2.21 -3.88
C MET A 178 -23.92 2.06 -2.73
N ILE A 179 -23.71 0.82 -2.24
CA ILE A 179 -22.72 0.53 -1.19
C ILE A 179 -21.31 0.86 -1.69
N VAL A 180 -20.93 0.36 -2.87
CA VAL A 180 -19.59 0.61 -3.45
C VAL A 180 -19.38 2.08 -3.75
N PHE A 181 -20.39 2.80 -4.27
CA PHE A 181 -20.31 4.25 -4.50
C PHE A 181 -20.20 5.03 -3.20
N GLY A 182 -20.91 4.60 -2.14
CA GLY A 182 -20.82 5.19 -0.81
C GLY A 182 -19.42 5.03 -0.23
N LEU A 183 -18.85 3.84 -0.31
CA LEU A 183 -17.47 3.56 0.14
C LEU A 183 -16.43 4.33 -0.67
N ALA A 184 -16.59 4.41 -1.99
CA ALA A 184 -15.71 5.22 -2.85
C ALA A 184 -15.81 6.72 -2.55
N THR A 185 -16.99 7.21 -2.13
CA THR A 185 -17.17 8.59 -1.68
C THR A 185 -16.40 8.83 -0.36
N ILE A 186 -16.42 7.87 0.56
CA ILE A 186 -15.61 7.95 1.79
C ILE A 186 -14.11 7.94 1.45
N ASP A 187 -13.69 7.04 0.56
CA ASP A 187 -12.29 6.96 0.10
C ASP A 187 -11.83 8.26 -0.57
N TYR A 188 -12.72 8.97 -1.27
CA TYR A 188 -12.41 10.29 -1.83
C TYR A 188 -12.04 11.31 -0.74
N TYR A 189 -12.81 11.39 0.36
CA TYR A 189 -12.49 12.28 1.47
C TYR A 189 -11.25 11.83 2.24
N ILE A 190 -11.05 10.51 2.39
CA ILE A 190 -9.80 9.96 2.94
C ILE A 190 -8.62 10.39 2.08
N ALA A 191 -8.73 10.29 0.76
CA ALA A 191 -7.69 10.70 -0.18
C ALA A 191 -7.34 12.19 -0.03
N LEU A 192 -8.34 13.06 0.13
CA LEU A 192 -8.13 14.49 0.35
C LEU A 192 -7.37 14.77 1.65
N GLU A 193 -7.73 14.10 2.75
CA GLU A 193 -6.99 14.26 4.01
C GLU A 193 -5.58 13.69 3.93
N GLU A 194 -5.41 12.49 3.36
CA GLU A 194 -4.09 11.89 3.17
C GLU A 194 -3.19 12.80 2.32
N TYR A 195 -3.74 13.41 1.27
CA TYR A 195 -3.05 14.41 0.45
C TYR A 195 -2.65 15.65 1.28
N GLN A 196 -3.58 16.24 2.04
CA GLN A 196 -3.28 17.42 2.86
C GLN A 196 -2.23 17.11 3.93
N MET A 197 -2.30 15.94 4.56
CA MET A 197 -1.35 15.51 5.57
C MET A 197 0.04 15.28 4.97
N ALA A 198 0.11 14.60 3.81
CA ALA A 198 1.36 14.32 3.12
C ALA A 198 2.03 15.61 2.60
N SER A 199 1.26 16.51 1.98
CA SER A 199 1.76 17.79 1.45
C SER A 199 2.09 18.84 2.53
N SER A 200 1.56 18.69 3.75
CA SER A 200 1.83 19.65 4.83
C SER A 200 3.26 19.57 5.37
N ARG A 201 3.87 20.73 5.65
CA ARG A 201 5.23 20.88 6.19
C ARG A 201 5.36 20.60 7.70
N GLY A 202 4.28 20.20 8.37
CA GLY A 202 4.24 19.99 9.83
C GLY A 202 4.37 18.52 10.25
N PRO A 203 4.52 18.25 11.57
CA PRO A 203 4.38 16.90 12.11
C PRO A 203 3.00 16.33 11.73
N GLY A 204 2.91 15.01 11.63
CA GLY A 204 1.70 14.36 11.12
C GLY A 204 0.47 14.76 11.93
N ARG A 205 -0.59 15.16 11.23
CA ARG A 205 -1.87 15.47 11.86
C ARG A 205 -2.57 14.17 12.25
N GLN A 206 -3.32 14.19 13.35
CA GLN A 206 -4.19 13.07 13.66
C GLN A 206 -5.27 12.97 12.57
N PHE A 207 -5.46 11.77 12.03
CA PHE A 207 -6.49 11.53 11.03
C PHE A 207 -7.88 11.84 11.63
N PRO A 208 -8.73 12.62 10.94
CA PRO A 208 -10.01 13.02 11.50
C PRO A 208 -10.98 11.83 11.62
N SER A 209 -11.90 11.91 12.59
CA SER A 209 -13.01 10.95 12.69
C SER A 209 -13.88 10.98 11.43
N LEU A 210 -14.50 9.85 11.08
CA LEU A 210 -15.39 9.74 9.91
C LEU A 210 -16.50 10.80 9.89
N GLY A 211 -17.08 11.16 11.04
CA GLY A 211 -18.09 12.22 11.13
C GLY A 211 -17.56 13.60 10.71
N ARG A 212 -16.30 13.93 11.02
CA ARG A 212 -15.68 15.19 10.58
C ARG A 212 -15.36 15.18 9.09
N LEU A 213 -14.99 14.03 8.52
CA LEU A 213 -14.84 13.88 7.07
C LEU A 213 -16.15 14.20 6.35
N LEU A 214 -17.26 13.64 6.84
CA LEU A 214 -18.58 13.85 6.24
C LEU A 214 -19.07 15.31 6.36
N LEU A 215 -18.67 16.03 7.41
CA LEU A 215 -19.00 17.45 7.60
C LEU A 215 -18.21 18.39 6.66
N ARG A 216 -17.08 17.95 6.09
CA ARG A 216 -16.28 18.73 5.10
C ARG A 216 -16.86 18.69 3.68
N TYR A 217 -18.17 18.50 3.57
CA TYR A 217 -18.87 18.45 2.30
C TYR A 217 -18.70 19.78 1.54
N GLY A 218 -18.17 19.71 0.31
CA GLY A 218 -18.03 20.86 -0.60
C GLY A 218 -16.71 21.64 -0.47
N GLU A 219 -15.87 21.37 0.53
CA GLU A 219 -14.53 21.94 0.61
C GLU A 219 -13.58 21.15 -0.31
N ARG A 220 -13.16 21.78 -1.42
CA ARG A 220 -12.14 21.19 -2.29
C ARG A 220 -10.85 22.02 -2.17
N PRO A 221 -9.79 21.49 -1.53
CA PRO A 221 -8.53 22.20 -1.46
C PRO A 221 -7.94 22.35 -2.86
N GLU A 222 -7.13 23.38 -3.06
CA GLU A 222 -6.31 23.50 -4.25
C GLU A 222 -5.28 22.35 -4.26
N LEU A 223 -5.29 21.58 -5.35
CA LEU A 223 -4.46 20.39 -5.51
C LEU A 223 -3.22 20.77 -6.32
N ASP A 224 -2.04 20.48 -5.78
CA ASP A 224 -0.80 20.51 -6.52
C ASP A 224 -0.73 19.27 -7.41
N LEU A 225 -1.04 19.46 -8.69
CA LEU A 225 -1.00 18.39 -9.69
C LEU A 225 0.41 17.81 -9.85
N GLY A 226 1.46 18.64 -9.70
CA GLY A 226 2.84 18.17 -9.78
C GLY A 226 3.19 17.21 -8.64
N PHE A 227 2.71 17.49 -7.43
CA PHE A 227 2.82 16.56 -6.30
C PHE A 227 2.07 15.24 -6.57
N ILE A 228 0.84 15.31 -7.07
CA ILE A 228 0.01 14.11 -7.33
C ILE A 228 0.62 13.25 -8.44
N GLU A 229 1.07 13.85 -9.54
CA GLU A 229 1.75 13.16 -10.64
C GLU A 229 3.08 12.55 -10.18
N GLY A 230 3.86 13.29 -9.40
CA GLY A 230 5.09 12.80 -8.79
C GLY A 230 4.84 11.60 -7.87
N LEU A 231 3.81 11.67 -7.02
CA LEU A 231 3.40 10.56 -6.16
C LEU A 231 2.91 9.35 -6.99
N ALA A 232 2.16 9.58 -8.07
CA ALA A 232 1.73 8.52 -8.98
C ALA A 232 2.93 7.77 -9.56
N GLY A 233 3.94 8.51 -10.05
CA GLY A 233 5.19 7.93 -10.55
C GLY A 233 5.97 7.17 -9.48
N ALA A 234 6.02 7.69 -8.25
CA ALA A 234 6.66 7.00 -7.13
C ALA A 234 5.94 5.68 -6.78
N VAL A 235 4.61 5.68 -6.75
CA VAL A 235 3.80 4.48 -6.50
C VAL A 235 4.01 3.44 -7.60
N GLU A 236 3.98 3.86 -8.86
CA GLU A 236 4.22 2.98 -10.01
C GLU A 236 5.62 2.34 -9.95
N SER A 237 6.66 3.17 -9.79
CA SER A 237 8.05 2.75 -9.63
C SER A 237 8.22 1.70 -8.53
N VAL A 238 7.74 1.99 -7.32
CA VAL A 238 7.85 1.07 -6.18
C VAL A 238 7.04 -0.22 -6.38
N SER A 239 5.85 -0.13 -7.00
CA SER A 239 5.02 -1.30 -7.28
C SER A 239 5.65 -2.27 -8.29
N CYS A 240 6.33 -1.74 -9.31
CA CYS A 240 7.00 -2.53 -10.34
C CYS A 240 8.35 -3.07 -9.87
N LYS A 241 9.18 -2.23 -9.22
CA LYS A 241 10.57 -2.57 -8.87
C LYS A 241 10.71 -3.27 -7.53
N SER A 242 9.78 -3.04 -6.58
CA SER A 242 9.86 -3.61 -5.23
C SER A 242 8.48 -4.02 -4.69
N GLN A 243 7.89 -5.05 -5.31
CA GLN A 243 6.57 -5.58 -4.91
C GLN A 243 6.49 -5.90 -3.40
N SER A 244 7.56 -6.44 -2.79
CA SER A 244 7.59 -6.71 -1.35
C SER A 244 7.44 -5.44 -0.51
N MET A 245 8.13 -4.36 -0.91
CA MET A 245 8.05 -3.07 -0.23
C MET A 245 6.70 -2.39 -0.48
N TYR A 246 6.18 -2.45 -1.69
CA TYR A 246 4.85 -1.92 -2.02
C TYR A 246 3.75 -2.61 -1.22
N MET A 247 3.76 -3.94 -1.16
CA MET A 247 2.83 -4.70 -0.33
C MET A 247 3.04 -4.44 1.17
N GLY A 248 4.29 -4.31 1.59
CA GLY A 248 4.66 -3.98 2.98
C GLY A 248 4.12 -2.62 3.41
N SER A 249 4.23 -1.61 2.54
CA SER A 249 3.76 -0.26 2.81
C SER A 249 2.24 -0.20 3.04
N ALA A 250 1.46 -1.11 2.44
CA ALA A 250 0.01 -1.16 2.61
C ALA A 250 -0.46 -1.47 4.04
N MET A 251 0.44 -1.97 4.91
CA MET A 251 0.18 -2.16 6.34
C MET A 251 0.29 -0.86 7.13
N PHE A 252 1.05 0.13 6.64
CA PHE A 252 1.09 1.47 7.19
C PHE A 252 -0.15 2.27 6.74
N GLN A 253 -0.56 3.23 7.57
CA GLN A 253 -1.79 4.00 7.36
C GLN A 253 -1.49 5.43 6.91
N ALA A 254 -2.44 6.01 6.18
CA ALA A 254 -2.51 7.44 5.86
C ALA A 254 -1.22 8.05 5.28
N ALA A 255 -0.88 9.26 5.71
CA ALA A 255 0.27 10.01 5.21
C ALA A 255 1.63 9.36 5.50
N LEU A 256 1.75 8.57 6.58
CA LEU A 256 2.98 7.81 6.85
C LEU A 256 3.29 6.86 5.69
N ARG A 257 2.28 6.16 5.16
CA ARG A 257 2.48 5.28 4.00
C ARG A 257 3.00 6.05 2.78
N ILE A 258 2.51 7.26 2.55
CA ILE A 258 2.91 8.10 1.42
C ILE A 258 4.36 8.55 1.58
N ASP A 259 4.71 9.09 2.75
CA ASP A 259 6.07 9.51 3.06
C ASP A 259 7.08 8.35 2.91
N LEU A 260 6.69 7.14 3.34
CA LEU A 260 7.52 5.93 3.17
C LEU A 260 7.69 5.55 1.69
N ILE A 261 6.62 5.60 0.89
CA ILE A 261 6.71 5.33 -0.55
C ILE A 261 7.66 6.33 -1.23
N MET A 262 7.60 7.62 -0.86
CA MET A 262 8.48 8.65 -1.39
C MET A 262 9.94 8.39 -1.01
N LEU A 263 10.21 8.07 0.26
CA LEU A 263 11.54 7.70 0.74
C LEU A 263 12.08 6.48 -0.02
N TYR A 264 11.30 5.41 -0.13
CA TYR A 264 11.71 4.21 -0.83
C TYR A 264 11.92 4.44 -2.33
N ASN A 265 11.06 5.24 -2.97
CA ASN A 265 11.23 5.59 -4.38
C ASN A 265 12.53 6.37 -4.60
N PHE A 266 12.86 7.33 -3.74
CA PHE A 266 14.14 8.04 -3.79
C PHE A 266 15.33 7.09 -3.64
N CYS A 267 15.35 6.26 -2.58
CA CYS A 267 16.45 5.31 -2.37
C CYS A 267 16.61 4.38 -3.57
N ARG A 268 15.49 3.88 -4.15
CA ARG A 268 15.53 2.95 -5.27
C ARG A 268 16.00 3.59 -6.57
N LEU A 269 15.55 4.80 -6.87
CA LEU A 269 15.97 5.50 -8.08
C LEU A 269 17.43 5.92 -7.98
N LEU A 270 17.91 6.29 -6.79
CA LEU A 270 19.31 6.59 -6.57
C LEU A 270 20.19 5.33 -6.76
N ASP A 271 19.81 4.21 -6.13
CA ASP A 271 20.45 2.89 -6.29
C ASP A 271 20.54 2.49 -7.77
N ASP A 272 19.41 2.52 -8.48
CA ASP A 272 19.37 2.19 -9.92
C ASP A 272 20.24 3.15 -10.74
N THR A 273 20.22 4.47 -10.47
CA THR A 273 21.03 5.45 -11.23
C THR A 273 22.52 5.26 -11.00
N VAL A 274 22.92 4.89 -9.78
CA VAL A 274 24.32 4.63 -9.43
C VAL A 274 24.80 3.31 -10.05
N ASP A 275 23.97 2.26 -10.02
CA ASP A 275 24.30 0.96 -10.61
C ASP A 275 24.32 0.98 -12.15
N GLU A 276 23.49 1.82 -12.80
CA GLU A 276 23.39 1.96 -14.26
C GLU A 276 24.33 3.04 -14.85
N ALA A 277 25.14 3.69 -14.02
CA ALA A 277 26.07 4.73 -14.45
C ALA A 277 27.11 4.21 -15.46
N LEU A 278 27.57 5.08 -16.37
CA LEU A 278 28.54 4.72 -17.40
C LEU A 278 29.90 4.32 -16.81
N ASP A 279 30.33 5.04 -15.78
CA ASP A 279 31.55 4.80 -15.04
C ASP A 279 31.43 5.34 -13.59
N ALA A 280 32.47 5.09 -12.78
CA ALA A 280 32.51 5.55 -11.39
C ALA A 280 32.51 7.09 -11.28
N VAL A 281 33.03 7.81 -12.28
CA VAL A 281 33.08 9.27 -12.28
C VAL A 281 31.67 9.85 -12.43
N ASP A 282 30.87 9.32 -13.35
CA ASP A 282 29.48 9.70 -13.57
C ASP A 282 28.60 9.37 -12.35
N ALA A 283 28.78 8.19 -11.76
CA ALA A 283 28.11 7.82 -10.52
C ALA A 283 28.46 8.77 -9.36
N ARG A 284 29.76 9.09 -9.19
CA ARG A 284 30.23 10.03 -8.16
C ARG A 284 29.67 11.43 -8.38
N ARG A 285 29.61 11.89 -9.64
CA ARG A 285 28.98 13.16 -10.01
C ARG A 285 27.51 13.19 -9.60
N THR A 286 26.75 12.16 -9.95
CA THR A 286 25.32 12.03 -9.59
C THR A 286 25.11 12.09 -8.08
N ILE A 287 25.89 11.33 -7.31
CA ILE A 287 25.83 11.32 -5.84
C ILE A 287 26.13 12.71 -5.25
N ASN A 288 27.14 13.41 -5.79
CA ASN A 288 27.48 14.76 -5.35
C ASN A 288 26.38 15.79 -5.66
N ILE A 289 25.75 15.71 -6.83
CA ILE A 289 24.60 16.55 -7.18
C ILE A 289 23.46 16.29 -6.20
N CYS A 290 23.08 15.02 -6.00
CA CYS A 290 22.04 14.64 -5.04
C CYS A 290 22.34 15.18 -3.63
N ARG A 291 23.59 15.04 -3.16
CA ARG A 291 24.03 15.59 -1.87
C ARG A 291 23.81 17.09 -1.77
N GLN A 292 24.23 17.85 -2.78
CA GLN A 292 24.11 19.30 -2.81
C GLN A 292 22.65 19.74 -2.89
N THR A 293 21.85 19.13 -3.78
CA THR A 293 20.42 19.40 -3.91
C THR A 293 19.71 19.17 -2.59
N LEU A 294 19.89 18.01 -1.95
CA LEU A 294 19.27 17.72 -0.65
C LEU A 294 19.71 18.73 0.41
N ARG A 295 21.02 19.00 0.57
CA ARG A 295 21.50 19.99 1.56
C ARG A 295 20.89 21.37 1.32
N ASN A 296 20.78 21.82 0.07
CA ASN A 296 20.14 23.09 -0.25
C ASN A 296 18.67 23.11 0.16
N ARG A 297 17.92 22.04 -0.16
CA ARG A 297 16.51 21.88 0.25
C ARG A 297 16.34 21.90 1.76
N PHE A 298 17.15 21.12 2.50
CA PHE A 298 17.13 21.09 3.96
C PHE A 298 17.51 22.44 4.60
N ASN A 299 18.32 23.26 3.91
CA ASN A 299 18.67 24.62 4.33
C ASN A 299 17.64 25.69 3.89
N GLY A 300 16.56 25.31 3.21
CA GLY A 300 15.53 26.23 2.70
C GLY A 300 15.98 27.05 1.48
N LEU A 301 17.03 26.62 0.79
CA LEU A 301 17.59 27.25 -0.40
C LEU A 301 17.06 26.58 -1.68
N ASP A 302 15.74 26.45 -1.81
CA ASP A 302 15.12 25.91 -3.02
C ASP A 302 15.45 26.83 -4.22
N ARG A 303 16.30 26.34 -5.13
CA ARG A 303 16.60 27.04 -6.39
C ARG A 303 15.44 26.89 -7.36
N ALA A 304 15.22 27.89 -8.21
CA ALA A 304 14.26 27.79 -9.30
C ALA A 304 14.66 26.65 -10.26
N ALA A 305 13.67 25.89 -10.74
CA ALA A 305 13.83 24.69 -11.57
C ALA A 305 14.68 24.88 -12.85
N ASP A 306 14.83 26.13 -13.33
CA ASP A 306 15.58 26.46 -14.55
C ASP A 306 17.11 26.27 -14.41
N ASP A 307 17.67 26.29 -13.21
CA ASP A 307 19.10 26.03 -12.99
C ASP A 307 19.43 24.52 -12.89
N GLU A 308 18.46 23.70 -12.48
CA GLU A 308 18.62 22.26 -12.23
C GLU A 308 18.62 21.38 -13.50
N GLN A 309 18.19 21.92 -14.65
CA GLN A 309 18.12 21.16 -15.90
C GLN A 309 19.50 20.90 -16.54
N LYS A 310 20.55 21.52 -16.02
CA LYS A 310 21.94 21.40 -16.50
C LYS A 310 22.77 20.33 -15.79
N ASP A 311 22.25 19.71 -14.73
CA ASP A 311 23.09 18.93 -13.82
C ASP A 311 23.37 17.49 -14.28
N GLY A 312 22.62 16.98 -15.26
CA GLY A 312 22.83 15.63 -15.83
C GLY A 312 22.13 14.49 -15.09
N VAL A 313 21.34 14.81 -14.05
CA VAL A 313 20.53 13.82 -13.31
C VAL A 313 19.18 13.58 -14.00
N SER A 314 18.73 12.33 -14.02
CA SER A 314 17.44 11.93 -14.60
C SER A 314 16.27 12.74 -14.01
N LEU A 315 15.25 13.01 -14.82
CA LEU A 315 14.04 13.71 -14.36
C LEU A 315 13.35 12.94 -13.22
N ALA A 316 13.38 11.61 -13.26
CA ALA A 316 12.79 10.75 -12.23
C ALA A 316 13.47 10.94 -10.86
N LEU A 317 14.82 10.95 -10.81
CA LEU A 317 15.53 11.14 -9.55
C LEU A 317 15.36 12.57 -9.01
N ARG A 318 15.32 13.59 -9.89
CA ARG A 318 14.99 14.97 -9.49
C ARG A 318 13.59 15.08 -8.89
N SER A 319 12.59 14.49 -9.53
CA SER A 319 11.22 14.44 -9.00
C SER A 319 11.18 13.73 -7.64
N ALA A 320 11.86 12.59 -7.51
CA ALA A 320 11.94 11.87 -6.24
C ALA A 320 12.60 12.68 -5.12
N MET A 321 13.69 13.41 -5.43
CA MET A 321 14.31 14.33 -4.48
C MET A 321 13.36 15.45 -4.06
N ALA A 322 12.59 16.03 -4.99
CA ALA A 322 11.64 17.10 -4.69
C ALA A 322 10.47 16.63 -3.80
N LEU A 323 10.01 15.38 -4.00
CA LEU A 323 8.90 14.78 -3.25
C LEU A 323 9.27 14.36 -1.83
N LEU A 324 10.57 14.22 -1.49
CA LEU A 324 10.97 13.80 -0.16
C LEU A 324 10.36 14.73 0.92
N PRO A 325 9.76 14.17 2.00
CA PRO A 325 9.16 14.93 3.09
C PRO A 325 10.24 15.49 4.04
N ILE A 326 11.05 16.41 3.55
CA ILE A 326 12.24 16.95 4.26
C ILE A 326 11.91 17.59 5.61
N SER A 327 10.69 18.09 5.80
CA SER A 327 10.23 18.66 7.08
C SER A 327 10.01 17.62 8.18
N ARG A 328 9.91 16.33 7.82
CA ARG A 328 9.75 15.20 8.73
C ARG A 328 10.95 14.24 8.71
N LEU A 329 11.98 14.56 7.94
CA LEU A 329 13.22 13.79 7.81
C LEU A 329 14.40 14.57 8.40
N SER A 330 15.53 13.90 8.47
CA SER A 330 16.81 14.50 8.83
C SER A 330 17.81 14.27 7.71
N MET A 331 18.68 15.25 7.48
CA MET A 331 19.70 15.16 6.42
C MET A 331 20.77 14.10 6.74
N GLU A 332 21.14 13.91 8.00
CA GLU A 332 22.25 13.05 8.42
C GLU A 332 22.12 11.59 7.94
N PRO A 333 20.97 10.89 8.12
CA PRO A 333 20.78 9.56 7.55
C PRO A 333 20.90 9.52 6.02
N LEU A 334 20.40 10.54 5.32
CA LEU A 334 20.46 10.61 3.85
C LEU A 334 21.89 10.85 3.35
N ASP A 335 22.67 11.69 4.04
CA ASP A 335 24.08 11.91 3.71
C ASP A 335 24.91 10.65 3.96
N SER A 336 24.61 9.95 5.06
CA SER A 336 25.23 8.66 5.38
C SER A 336 24.86 7.57 4.37
N LEU A 337 23.63 7.55 3.85
CA LEU A 337 23.22 6.68 2.76
C LEU A 337 24.02 6.97 1.47
N LEU A 338 24.20 8.25 1.13
CA LEU A 338 25.02 8.65 0.00
C LEU A 338 26.47 8.16 0.15
N LEU A 339 27.05 8.25 1.37
CA LEU A 339 28.36 7.66 1.70
C LEU A 339 28.41 6.13 1.52
N GLY A 340 27.28 5.43 1.67
CA GLY A 340 27.19 4.00 1.39
C GLY A 340 27.33 3.68 -0.09
N PHE A 341 26.60 4.41 -0.94
CA PHE A 341 26.76 4.31 -2.40
C PHE A 341 28.15 4.70 -2.88
N GLU A 342 28.86 5.56 -2.13
CA GLU A 342 30.27 5.86 -2.41
C GLU A 342 31.15 4.62 -2.28
N THR A 343 30.96 3.84 -1.22
CA THR A 343 31.68 2.58 -0.99
C THR A 343 31.36 1.53 -2.05
N ASP A 344 30.16 1.54 -2.65
CA ASP A 344 29.82 0.61 -3.74
C ASP A 344 30.64 0.86 -5.02
N LEU A 345 31.09 2.10 -5.26
CA LEU A 345 31.95 2.44 -6.40
C LEU A 345 33.38 1.92 -6.21
N ASP A 346 33.84 1.84 -4.97
CA ASP A 346 35.18 1.36 -4.65
C ASP A 346 35.38 -0.08 -5.13
N PHE A 347 34.34 -0.92 -5.18
CA PHE A 347 34.42 -2.29 -5.74
C PHE A 347 34.77 -2.32 -7.23
N SER A 348 34.32 -1.34 -8.00
CA SER A 348 34.62 -1.23 -9.43
C SER A 348 36.07 -0.77 -9.66
N GLU A 349 36.53 0.19 -8.86
CA GLU A 349 37.91 0.73 -8.91
C GLU A 349 38.95 -0.29 -8.38
N THR A 350 38.57 -1.10 -7.38
CA THR A 350 39.38 -2.19 -6.80
C THR A 350 39.96 -3.15 -7.84
N ARG A 351 39.24 -3.36 -8.96
CA ARG A 351 39.72 -4.25 -10.04
C ARG A 351 41.04 -3.78 -10.65
N ILE A 352 41.41 -2.51 -10.48
CA ILE A 352 42.61 -1.91 -11.03
C ILE A 352 43.80 -2.09 -10.07
N ASP A 353 43.59 -1.91 -8.76
CA ASP A 353 44.67 -1.82 -7.76
C ASP A 353 44.73 -3.01 -6.78
N GLY A 354 43.78 -3.95 -6.83
CA GLY A 354 43.75 -5.15 -5.98
C GLY A 354 43.35 -4.90 -4.50
N ALA A 355 43.01 -3.66 -4.15
CA ALA A 355 42.62 -3.25 -2.80
C ALA A 355 41.10 -3.31 -2.59
N TRP A 356 40.60 -4.25 -1.80
CA TRP A 356 39.16 -4.47 -1.58
C TRP A 356 38.59 -3.58 -0.46
N PRO A 357 37.39 -2.99 -0.62
CA PRO A 357 36.85 -2.04 0.35
C PRO A 357 36.44 -2.71 1.67
N MET A 358 36.05 -4.00 1.64
CA MET A 358 35.66 -4.76 2.83
C MET A 358 36.86 -5.51 3.40
N VAL A 359 37.66 -4.81 4.21
CA VAL A 359 38.86 -5.42 4.84
C VAL A 359 38.49 -6.11 6.15
N THR A 360 37.79 -5.40 7.03
CA THR A 360 37.46 -5.81 8.40
C THR A 360 35.95 -5.94 8.62
N GLU A 361 35.56 -6.59 9.71
CA GLU A 361 34.16 -6.65 10.14
C GLU A 361 33.58 -5.26 10.41
N LYS A 362 34.40 -4.29 10.85
CA LYS A 362 33.97 -2.91 11.06
C LYS A 362 33.62 -2.20 9.75
N ASP A 363 34.30 -2.53 8.65
CA ASP A 363 34.00 -1.96 7.33
C ASP A 363 32.63 -2.47 6.85
N LEU A 364 32.39 -3.76 6.99
CA LEU A 364 31.09 -4.39 6.73
C LEU A 364 29.97 -3.74 7.58
N GLU A 365 30.20 -3.58 8.88
CA GLU A 365 29.24 -2.94 9.78
C GLU A 365 28.96 -1.48 9.39
N THR A 366 30.02 -0.72 9.07
CA THR A 366 29.90 0.68 8.64
C THR A 366 29.10 0.80 7.36
N TYR A 367 29.38 -0.07 6.38
CA TYR A 367 28.63 -0.12 5.14
C TYR A 367 27.15 -0.47 5.38
N ALA A 368 26.87 -1.53 6.14
CA ALA A 368 25.49 -1.92 6.47
C ALA A 368 24.73 -0.81 7.24
N SER A 369 25.43 -0.11 8.14
CA SER A 369 24.87 1.04 8.85
C SER A 369 24.47 2.14 7.87
N ARG A 370 25.33 2.44 6.87
CA ARG A 370 25.10 3.48 5.87
C ARG A 370 23.97 3.14 4.91
N VAL A 371 23.91 1.92 4.36
CA VAL A 371 22.94 1.59 3.28
C VAL A 371 21.59 1.11 3.80
N ALA A 372 21.50 0.61 5.03
CA ALA A 372 20.26 0.07 5.58
C ALA A 372 19.90 0.59 6.97
N GLY A 373 20.89 0.77 7.85
CA GLY A 373 20.67 1.37 9.18
C GLY A 373 20.05 2.78 9.08
N THR A 374 20.60 3.63 8.22
CA THR A 374 20.09 4.99 7.95
C THR A 374 18.67 5.01 7.39
N VAL A 375 18.32 4.05 6.54
CA VAL A 375 16.98 3.90 5.96
C VAL A 375 15.99 3.51 7.06
N ALA A 376 16.38 2.60 7.97
CA ALA A 376 15.58 2.26 9.13
C ALA A 376 15.39 3.46 10.08
N THR A 377 16.45 4.23 10.34
CA THR A 377 16.36 5.49 11.12
C THR A 377 15.43 6.50 10.47
N SER A 378 15.49 6.64 9.14
CA SER A 378 14.62 7.56 8.39
C SER A 378 13.15 7.14 8.48
N LEU A 379 12.87 5.83 8.34
CA LEU A 379 11.53 5.25 8.51
C LEU A 379 10.99 5.49 9.92
N LEU A 380 11.80 5.24 10.94
CA LEU A 380 11.39 5.45 12.33
C LEU A 380 11.18 6.94 12.63
N THR A 381 12.04 7.81 12.11
CA THR A 381 11.85 9.27 12.21
C THR A 381 10.50 9.69 11.64
N LEU A 382 10.17 9.26 10.43
CA LEU A 382 8.85 9.52 9.84
C LEU A 382 7.72 8.98 10.72
N SER A 383 7.84 7.72 11.16
CA SER A 383 6.84 7.08 12.01
C SER A 383 6.59 7.88 13.29
N LEU A 384 7.65 8.29 13.98
CA LEU A 384 7.55 9.07 15.22
C LEU A 384 6.97 10.45 14.96
N GLN A 385 7.32 11.12 13.85
CA GLN A 385 6.73 12.42 13.47
C GLN A 385 5.22 12.35 13.18
N HIS A 386 4.70 11.20 12.76
CA HIS A 386 3.26 11.01 12.53
C HIS A 386 2.47 10.62 13.79
N HIS A 387 3.12 10.04 14.81
CA HIS A 387 2.45 9.51 15.99
C HIS A 387 2.73 10.29 17.30
N SER A 388 3.68 11.23 17.32
CA SER A 388 4.10 11.95 18.54
C SER A 388 3.16 13.09 19.00
N VAL A 389 1.88 13.07 18.62
CA VAL A 389 0.91 14.13 18.99
C VAL A 389 0.31 13.94 20.39
N ASN A 390 0.47 12.77 21.04
CA ASN A 390 -0.12 12.50 22.37
C ASN A 390 0.91 11.90 23.34
N GLY A 391 1.64 12.75 24.07
CA GLY A 391 2.46 12.32 25.20
C GLY A 391 3.56 13.33 25.54
N GLY A 392 3.35 14.10 26.61
CA GLY A 392 4.28 15.12 27.08
C GLY A 392 5.71 14.60 27.28
N GLY A 393 6.69 15.48 27.04
CA GLY A 393 8.10 15.32 27.42
C GLY A 393 8.71 13.98 27.03
N HIS A 394 9.21 13.85 25.80
CA HIS A 394 10.01 12.69 25.40
C HIS A 394 11.09 12.36 26.44
N ASP A 395 11.05 11.12 26.96
CA ASP A 395 12.25 10.48 27.48
C ASP A 395 13.20 10.30 26.29
N SER A 396 14.06 11.29 26.05
CA SER A 396 15.02 11.33 24.95
C SER A 396 15.85 10.04 24.88
N LYS A 397 16.13 9.43 26.04
CA LYS A 397 16.82 8.14 26.14
C LYS A 397 16.01 6.99 25.57
N ARG A 398 14.69 6.97 25.77
CA ARG A 398 13.82 5.95 25.17
C ARG A 398 13.84 6.07 23.64
N LEU A 399 13.72 7.29 23.13
CA LEU A 399 13.75 7.54 21.69
C LEU A 399 15.08 7.13 21.07
N GLU A 400 16.20 7.49 21.71
CA GLU A 400 17.54 7.10 21.30
C GLU A 400 17.71 5.57 21.28
N ARG A 401 17.21 4.87 22.30
CA ARG A 401 17.20 3.38 22.31
C ARG A 401 16.43 2.80 21.14
N ILE A 402 15.23 3.32 20.86
CA ILE A 402 14.39 2.87 19.74
C ILE A 402 15.09 3.12 18.39
N MET A 403 15.66 4.31 18.19
CA MET A 403 16.41 4.63 16.97
C MET A 403 17.61 3.72 16.78
N THR A 404 18.36 3.46 17.85
CA THR A 404 19.52 2.56 17.84
C THR A 404 19.10 1.14 17.48
N ALA A 405 18.07 0.60 18.15
CA ALA A 405 17.52 -0.72 17.86
C ALA A 405 17.00 -0.84 16.41
N GLY A 406 16.37 0.22 15.90
CA GLY A 406 15.94 0.30 14.50
C GLY A 406 17.10 0.25 13.51
N ALA A 407 18.17 1.00 13.78
CA ALA A 407 19.38 0.98 12.96
C ALA A 407 20.07 -0.39 12.98
N GLU A 408 20.17 -1.04 14.14
CA GLU A 408 20.66 -2.42 14.28
C GLU A 408 19.81 -3.42 13.49
N MET A 409 18.48 -3.30 13.55
CA MET A 409 17.59 -4.10 12.69
C MET A 409 17.89 -3.83 11.21
N GLY A 410 18.03 -2.57 10.79
CA GLY A 410 18.43 -2.22 9.43
C GLY A 410 19.71 -2.94 8.98
N LYS A 411 20.75 -2.96 9.82
CA LYS A 411 21.99 -3.72 9.57
C LYS A 411 21.73 -5.23 9.45
N ALA A 412 20.91 -5.80 10.33
CA ALA A 412 20.56 -7.22 10.28
C ALA A 412 19.90 -7.61 8.95
N LEU A 413 18.96 -6.80 8.45
CA LEU A 413 18.33 -7.02 7.15
C LEU A 413 19.37 -6.96 6.01
N GLN A 414 20.36 -6.08 6.10
CA GLN A 414 21.40 -5.97 5.08
C GLN A 414 22.37 -7.16 5.10
N TYR A 415 22.71 -7.68 6.28
CA TYR A 415 23.51 -8.90 6.40
C TYR A 415 22.80 -10.11 5.78
N ILE A 416 21.47 -10.18 5.93
CA ILE A 416 20.65 -11.20 5.26
C ILE A 416 20.65 -11.00 3.74
N ASN A 417 20.56 -9.76 3.24
CA ASN A 417 20.68 -9.49 1.81
C ASN A 417 22.02 -9.97 1.25
N MET A 418 23.13 -9.59 1.90
CA MET A 418 24.48 -10.01 1.47
C MET A 418 24.63 -11.53 1.49
N ALA A 419 24.14 -12.21 2.53
CA ALA A 419 24.18 -13.67 2.61
C ALA A 419 23.31 -14.34 1.54
N ARG A 420 22.16 -13.74 1.20
CA ARG A 420 21.25 -14.23 0.15
C ARG A 420 21.84 -14.05 -1.25
N ASP A 421 22.51 -12.92 -1.49
CA ASP A 421 22.88 -12.45 -2.82
C ASP A 421 24.38 -12.64 -3.16
N VAL A 422 25.18 -13.31 -2.30
CA VAL A 422 26.63 -13.56 -2.54
C VAL A 422 26.98 -13.96 -3.98
N GLN A 423 26.19 -14.84 -4.60
CA GLN A 423 26.42 -15.30 -5.97
C GLN A 423 26.14 -14.21 -7.01
N ASP A 424 25.04 -13.48 -6.83
CA ASP A 424 24.64 -12.39 -7.74
C ASP A 424 25.64 -11.23 -7.61
N ASP A 425 26.05 -10.89 -6.39
CA ASP A 425 27.07 -9.87 -6.10
C ASP A 425 28.44 -10.27 -6.69
N ALA A 426 28.84 -11.53 -6.51
CA ALA A 426 30.07 -12.08 -7.12
C ALA A 426 30.06 -11.97 -8.65
N SER A 427 28.92 -12.15 -9.30
CA SER A 427 28.80 -12.08 -10.78
C SER A 427 29.09 -10.68 -11.34
N ILE A 428 28.87 -9.63 -10.54
CA ILE A 428 29.23 -8.25 -10.85
C ILE A 428 30.52 -7.82 -10.14
N GLY A 429 31.25 -8.77 -9.53
CA GLY A 429 32.54 -8.55 -8.88
C GLY A 429 32.49 -7.82 -7.53
N ARG A 430 31.33 -7.78 -6.87
CA ARG A 430 31.17 -7.24 -5.51
C ARG A 430 31.34 -8.37 -4.48
N VAL A 431 32.12 -8.12 -3.43
CA VAL A 431 32.38 -9.09 -2.33
C VAL A 431 32.24 -8.38 -0.99
N TYR A 432 31.08 -8.52 -0.36
CA TYR A 432 30.80 -7.87 0.93
C TYR A 432 31.41 -8.59 2.14
N ILE A 433 31.79 -9.87 2.00
CA ILE A 433 32.42 -10.65 3.06
C ILE A 433 33.81 -10.05 3.36
N PRO A 434 34.11 -9.70 4.63
CA PRO A 434 35.41 -9.12 4.99
C PRO A 434 36.60 -9.99 4.57
N SER A 435 37.63 -9.35 4.03
CA SER A 435 38.89 -10.00 3.63
C SER A 435 39.58 -10.72 4.79
N THR A 436 39.44 -10.20 6.01
CA THR A 436 39.91 -10.84 7.25
C THR A 436 39.22 -12.18 7.49
N TRP A 437 37.90 -12.26 7.34
CA TRP A 437 37.15 -13.53 7.47
C TRP A 437 37.49 -14.51 6.35
N LEU A 438 37.68 -14.03 5.12
CA LEU A 438 38.10 -14.87 4.00
C LEU A 438 39.47 -15.50 4.27
N ARG A 439 40.42 -14.71 4.79
CA ARG A 439 41.77 -15.19 5.10
C ARG A 439 41.78 -16.28 6.19
N GLU A 440 40.88 -16.21 7.17
CA GLU A 440 40.70 -17.25 8.19
C GLU A 440 40.37 -18.61 7.56
N GLU A 441 39.67 -18.63 6.43
CA GLU A 441 39.32 -19.84 5.66
C GLU A 441 40.30 -20.12 4.50
N GLY A 442 41.41 -19.38 4.41
CA GLY A 442 42.38 -19.50 3.33
C GLY A 442 41.84 -19.09 1.96
N LEU A 443 40.93 -18.10 1.93
CA LEU A 443 40.34 -17.53 0.73
C LEU A 443 40.82 -16.08 0.51
N GLN A 444 40.78 -15.64 -0.74
CA GLN A 444 40.84 -14.23 -1.13
C GLN A 444 39.49 -13.81 -1.73
N PRO A 445 39.17 -12.50 -1.81
CA PRO A 445 37.93 -12.04 -2.44
C PRO A 445 37.72 -12.56 -3.87
N MET A 446 38.81 -12.72 -4.64
CA MET A 446 38.75 -13.30 -5.99
C MET A 446 38.30 -14.76 -6.00
N ASP A 447 38.55 -15.53 -4.94
CA ASP A 447 38.00 -16.88 -4.83
C ASP A 447 36.47 -16.86 -4.69
N VAL A 448 35.90 -15.86 -4.01
CA VAL A 448 34.45 -15.68 -3.89
C VAL A 448 33.84 -15.36 -5.25
N VAL A 449 34.49 -14.48 -6.03
CA VAL A 449 34.04 -14.15 -7.39
C VAL A 449 34.09 -15.37 -8.31
N ALA A 450 35.18 -16.14 -8.25
CA ALA A 450 35.38 -17.30 -9.11
C ALA A 450 34.52 -18.51 -8.70
N ARG A 451 34.32 -18.70 -7.39
CA ARG A 451 33.66 -19.88 -6.80
C ARG A 451 32.76 -19.45 -5.62
N PRO A 452 31.66 -18.72 -5.89
CA PRO A 452 30.76 -18.25 -4.82
C PRO A 452 30.05 -19.39 -4.09
N ASP A 453 30.04 -20.60 -4.67
CA ASP A 453 29.45 -21.82 -4.11
C ASP A 453 30.45 -22.68 -3.31
N ASP A 454 31.69 -22.23 -3.10
CA ASP A 454 32.66 -22.93 -2.26
C ASP A 454 32.11 -23.11 -0.84
N ALA A 455 32.21 -24.31 -0.28
CA ALA A 455 31.70 -24.63 1.06
C ALA A 455 32.24 -23.69 2.15
N ARG A 456 33.47 -23.17 1.98
CA ARG A 456 34.08 -22.17 2.87
C ARG A 456 33.38 -20.81 2.75
N VAL A 457 32.94 -20.42 1.55
CA VAL A 457 32.10 -19.22 1.35
C VAL A 457 30.72 -19.45 1.98
N THR A 458 30.13 -20.65 1.85
CA THR A 458 28.87 -21.00 2.53
C THR A 458 28.97 -20.87 4.05
N LYS A 459 30.10 -21.29 4.64
CA LYS A 459 30.36 -21.09 6.07
C LYS A 459 30.35 -19.61 6.45
N LEU A 460 30.95 -18.75 5.64
CA LEU A 460 30.96 -17.29 5.86
C LEU A 460 29.58 -16.65 5.64
N LYS A 461 28.76 -17.17 4.70
CA LYS A 461 27.33 -16.78 4.58
C LYS A 461 26.59 -17.06 5.89
N TYR A 462 26.83 -18.19 6.53
CA TYR A 462 26.17 -18.52 7.81
C TYR A 462 26.64 -17.62 8.95
N ARG A 463 27.91 -17.20 8.96
CA ARG A 463 28.41 -16.20 9.90
C ARG A 463 27.69 -14.86 9.75
N LEU A 464 27.41 -14.40 8.52
CA LEU A 464 26.58 -13.21 8.29
C LEU A 464 25.16 -13.39 8.86
N LEU A 465 24.53 -14.54 8.61
CA LEU A 465 23.18 -14.84 9.13
C LEU A 465 23.14 -14.94 10.66
N GLU A 466 24.19 -15.46 11.29
CA GLU A 466 24.32 -15.52 12.74
C GLU A 466 24.42 -14.11 13.34
N ARG A 467 25.27 -13.24 12.77
CA ARG A 467 25.39 -11.83 13.17
C ARG A 467 24.05 -11.08 13.01
N ALA A 468 23.33 -11.31 11.92
CA ALA A 468 21.99 -10.75 11.74
C ALA A 468 21.02 -11.23 12.82
N GLY A 469 21.09 -12.51 13.20
CA GLY A 469 20.31 -13.07 14.30
C GLY A 469 20.63 -12.45 15.66
N ASP A 470 21.90 -12.14 15.94
CA ASP A 470 22.32 -11.44 17.16
C ASP A 470 21.74 -10.03 17.23
N MET A 471 21.89 -9.25 16.14
CA MET A 471 21.33 -7.90 16.01
C MET A 471 19.81 -7.89 16.20
N TYR A 472 19.11 -8.86 15.58
CA TYR A 472 17.67 -9.04 15.75
C TYR A 472 17.29 -9.30 17.22
N ARG A 473 17.92 -10.29 17.87
CA ARG A 473 17.62 -10.63 19.27
C ARG A 473 17.90 -9.48 20.24
N ALA A 474 18.97 -8.72 19.99
CA ALA A 474 19.30 -7.56 20.81
C ALA A 474 18.29 -6.42 20.67
N SER A 475 17.60 -6.33 19.53
CA SER A 475 16.71 -5.22 19.19
C SER A 475 15.22 -5.53 19.36
N GLU A 476 14.83 -6.81 19.32
CA GLU A 476 13.43 -7.25 19.29
C GLU A 476 12.60 -6.61 20.41
N ALA A 477 13.06 -6.75 21.67
CA ALA A 477 12.33 -6.25 22.83
C ALA A 477 12.16 -4.72 22.85
N VAL A 478 13.14 -3.96 22.33
CA VAL A 478 13.06 -2.50 22.25
C VAL A 478 12.09 -2.07 21.16
N MET A 479 12.02 -2.82 20.05
CA MET A 479 11.14 -2.50 18.94
C MET A 479 9.66 -2.75 19.26
N GLU A 480 9.39 -3.55 20.29
CA GLU A 480 8.06 -3.67 20.90
C GLU A 480 7.59 -2.37 21.58
N GLU A 481 8.48 -1.40 21.83
CA GLU A 481 8.10 -0.10 22.38
C GLU A 481 7.53 0.88 21.34
N LEU A 482 7.57 0.54 20.05
CA LEU A 482 7.02 1.37 18.96
C LEU A 482 5.49 1.60 19.12
N PRO A 483 4.94 2.69 18.54
CA PRO A 483 3.49 2.89 18.46
C PRO A 483 2.78 1.68 17.83
N ASP A 484 1.58 1.35 18.30
CA ASP A 484 0.84 0.14 17.89
C ASP A 484 0.62 0.08 16.37
N GLU A 485 0.35 1.23 15.75
CA GLU A 485 0.13 1.35 14.31
C GLU A 485 1.38 1.08 13.46
N VAL A 486 2.58 1.22 14.06
CA VAL A 486 3.87 1.07 13.39
C VAL A 486 4.53 -0.27 13.72
N ARG A 487 4.33 -0.74 14.96
CA ARG A 487 4.93 -1.97 15.51
C ARG A 487 4.62 -3.19 14.65
N GLY A 488 3.34 -3.42 14.35
CA GLY A 488 2.90 -4.57 13.53
C GLY A 488 3.50 -4.58 12.11
N PRO A 489 3.41 -3.47 11.36
CA PRO A 489 4.05 -3.36 10.05
C PRO A 489 5.57 -3.57 10.07
N VAL A 490 6.29 -2.90 10.98
CA VAL A 490 7.76 -3.04 11.09
C VAL A 490 8.14 -4.47 11.43
N ARG A 491 7.48 -5.08 12.42
CA ARG A 491 7.69 -6.49 12.77
C ARG A 491 7.48 -7.40 11.56
N THR A 492 6.42 -7.19 10.79
CA THR A 492 6.15 -8.01 9.60
C THR A 492 7.27 -7.94 8.56
N VAL A 493 7.85 -6.75 8.33
CA VAL A 493 8.99 -6.59 7.42
C VAL A 493 10.21 -7.34 7.96
N VAL A 494 10.56 -7.14 9.23
CA VAL A 494 11.72 -7.78 9.87
C VAL A 494 11.59 -9.30 9.83
N GLU A 495 10.45 -9.85 10.29
CA GLU A 495 10.18 -11.30 10.29
C GLU A 495 10.23 -11.91 8.89
N SER A 496 9.79 -11.16 7.87
CA SER A 496 9.87 -11.63 6.48
C SER A 496 11.31 -11.79 6.01
N TYR A 497 12.23 -10.92 6.45
CA TYR A 497 13.65 -11.02 6.16
C TYR A 497 14.32 -12.12 6.98
N MET A 498 13.97 -12.27 8.26
CA MET A 498 14.47 -13.39 9.08
C MET A 498 14.11 -14.74 8.45
N ALA A 499 12.88 -14.89 7.96
CA ALA A 499 12.45 -16.09 7.23
C ALA A 499 13.20 -16.30 5.91
N ILE A 500 13.63 -15.22 5.23
CA ILE A 500 14.52 -15.33 4.05
C ILE A 500 15.88 -15.89 4.46
N GLY A 501 16.45 -15.44 5.59
CA GLY A 501 17.70 -15.98 6.13
C GLY A 501 17.62 -17.48 6.42
N GLU A 502 16.50 -17.95 6.99
CA GLU A 502 16.24 -19.38 7.17
C GLU A 502 16.15 -20.13 5.84
N MET A 503 15.46 -19.57 4.84
CA MET A 503 15.38 -20.17 3.51
C MET A 503 16.74 -20.29 2.81
N VAL A 504 17.68 -19.37 3.06
CA VAL A 504 19.06 -19.48 2.56
C VAL A 504 19.71 -20.74 3.13
N ARG A 505 19.56 -21.01 4.43
CA ARG A 505 20.09 -22.23 5.08
C ARG A 505 19.42 -23.49 4.55
N GLU A 506 18.10 -23.49 4.40
CA GLU A 506 17.33 -24.63 3.85
C GLU A 506 17.81 -24.99 2.44
N ARG A 507 18.00 -23.98 1.58
CA ARG A 507 18.41 -24.17 0.18
C ARG A 507 19.83 -24.71 0.08
N ASP A 508 20.77 -24.12 0.82
CA ASP A 508 22.17 -24.53 0.83
C ASP A 508 22.31 -25.98 1.34
N SER A 509 21.52 -26.38 2.35
CA SER A 509 21.53 -27.74 2.92
C SER A 509 20.91 -28.78 1.99
N SER A 510 19.93 -28.39 1.18
CA SER A 510 19.18 -29.31 0.32
C SER A 510 19.88 -29.62 -1.02
N GLY A 511 21.01 -28.95 -1.32
CA GLY A 511 21.71 -29.09 -2.60
C GLY A 511 20.82 -28.78 -3.83
N SER A 512 19.71 -28.06 -3.63
CA SER A 512 18.70 -27.88 -4.68
C SER A 512 19.26 -27.07 -5.83
N CYS A 513 19.14 -27.63 -7.04
CA CYS A 513 19.49 -26.95 -8.29
C CYS A 513 18.83 -25.57 -8.38
N ARG A 514 19.58 -24.63 -8.94
CA ARG A 514 19.24 -23.22 -9.12
C ARG A 514 17.85 -23.06 -9.75
N ARG A 515 16.96 -22.31 -9.08
CA ARG A 515 15.88 -21.61 -9.79
C ARG A 515 16.43 -20.26 -10.22
N GLU A 516 16.21 -19.89 -11.48
CA GLU A 516 16.56 -18.56 -11.98
C GLU A 516 15.79 -17.48 -11.18
N GLY A 517 16.50 -16.42 -10.79
CA GLY A 517 15.95 -15.27 -10.07
C GLY A 517 16.25 -15.21 -8.57
N LYS A 518 16.14 -14.01 -8.01
CA LYS A 518 16.37 -13.71 -6.58
C LYS A 518 15.48 -14.56 -5.66
N LEU A 519 16.05 -15.11 -4.59
CA LEU A 519 15.30 -15.88 -3.60
C LEU A 519 14.24 -14.99 -2.93
N LYS A 520 12.97 -15.35 -3.10
CA LYS A 520 11.83 -14.62 -2.54
C LYS A 520 11.00 -15.54 -1.65
N LEU A 521 10.56 -15.03 -0.51
CA LEU A 521 9.58 -15.72 0.33
C LEU A 521 8.28 -15.92 -0.49
N PRO A 522 7.73 -17.14 -0.61
CA PRO A 522 6.45 -17.38 -1.26
C PRO A 522 5.32 -16.56 -0.63
N TRP A 523 4.31 -16.17 -1.42
CA TRP A 523 3.22 -15.30 -0.96
C TRP A 523 2.45 -15.86 0.25
N TRP A 524 2.25 -17.18 0.32
CA TRP A 524 1.58 -17.83 1.46
C TRP A 524 2.43 -17.77 2.74
N ARG A 525 3.76 -17.96 2.65
CA ARG A 525 4.67 -17.79 3.80
C ARG A 525 4.66 -16.34 4.29
N ARG A 526 4.63 -15.37 3.36
CA ARG A 526 4.48 -13.94 3.71
C ARG A 526 3.18 -13.67 4.47
N LEU A 527 2.06 -14.24 4.03
CA LEU A 527 0.78 -14.09 4.73
C LEU A 527 0.80 -14.72 6.13
N VAL A 528 1.43 -15.89 6.29
CA VAL A 528 1.59 -16.54 7.61
C VAL A 528 2.45 -15.67 8.53
N VAL A 529 3.59 -15.17 8.03
CA VAL A 529 4.47 -14.26 8.76
C VAL A 529 3.74 -12.99 9.16
N ALA A 530 3.07 -12.33 8.21
CA ALA A 530 2.28 -11.12 8.48
C ALA A 530 1.17 -11.38 9.51
N ARG A 531 0.42 -12.48 9.38
CA ARG A 531 -0.63 -12.83 10.34
C ARG A 531 -0.07 -13.10 11.74
N ARG A 532 1.07 -13.77 11.86
CA ARG A 532 1.71 -14.03 13.16
C ARG A 532 2.24 -12.73 13.76
N ALA A 533 2.94 -11.93 12.96
CA ALA A 533 3.50 -10.65 13.35
C ALA A 533 2.39 -9.68 13.79
N MET A 534 1.27 -9.58 13.06
CA MET A 534 0.16 -8.69 13.42
C MET A 534 -0.66 -9.17 14.63
N ARG A 535 -0.55 -10.43 15.04
CA ARG A 535 -1.26 -11.01 16.20
C ARG A 535 -0.49 -10.97 17.51
N LYS A 536 0.83 -10.79 17.47
CA LYS A 536 1.72 -10.77 18.64
C LYS A 536 1.63 -9.40 19.36
N GLY A 537 0.47 -8.76 19.36
CA GLY A 537 0.21 -7.40 19.85
C GLY A 537 -0.90 -7.41 20.87
#